data_AF-A0A5F5XPZ0-F1
#
_entry.id   AF-A0A5F5XPZ0-F1
#
_cell.length_a   1.000
_cell.length_b   1.000
_cell.length_c   1.000
_cell.angle_alpha   90.00
_cell.angle_beta   90.00
_cell.angle_gamma   90.00
#
_symmetry.space_group_name_H-M   'P 1'
#
loop_
_entity.id
_entity.type
_entity.pdbx_description
1 polymer ?
#
loop_
_entity_poly.entity_id
_entity_poly.type
_entity_poly.pdbx_seq_one_letter_code
_entity_poly.pdbx_strand_id
1 'polypeptide(L)'
;MGITDFEDMKVISRHTRELLGIEEPLFRRTITLPYRDNIGLFLEQKGHTGVKSDSLTLSEFVQAAGLQDYAPKVTAPEKNEALYYTEP
;
A
#
# COMPACT_ATOMS: atom_id res chain seq x y z
N MET A 1 7.95 12.53 15.25
CA MET A 1 7.29 11.66 16.24
C MET A 1 8.36 10.79 16.87
N GLY A 2 8.44 10.73 18.20
CA GLY A 2 9.47 9.96 18.92
C GLY A 2 9.07 8.51 19.15
N ILE A 3 8.64 7.81 18.10
CA ILE A 3 8.26 6.39 18.20
C ILE A 3 9.54 5.55 18.17
N THR A 4 9.80 4.82 19.25
CA THR A 4 11.01 4.00 19.40
C THR A 4 10.70 2.51 19.55
N ASP A 5 9.46 2.15 19.85
CA ASP A 5 9.05 0.75 19.98
C ASP A 5 8.71 0.13 18.62
N PHE A 6 9.13 -1.13 18.44
CA PHE A 6 8.94 -1.84 17.18
C PHE A 6 7.50 -2.33 16.99
N GLU A 7 6.77 -2.64 18.05
CA GLU A 7 5.35 -3.03 17.93
C GLU A 7 4.49 -1.86 17.47
N ASP A 8 4.73 -0.67 18.04
CA ASP A 8 4.08 0.57 17.59
C ASP A 8 4.34 0.85 16.10
N MET A 9 5.57 0.64 15.62
CA MET A 9 5.92 0.80 14.19
C MET A 9 5.11 -0.15 13.30
N LYS A 10 4.92 -1.41 13.73
CA LYS A 10 4.12 -2.40 12.98
C LYS A 10 2.65 -2.02 12.94
N VAL A 11 2.09 -1.55 14.06
CA VAL A 11 0.69 -1.11 14.16
C VAL A 11 0.43 0.07 13.23
N ILE A 12 1.29 1.09 13.25
CA ILE A 12 1.16 2.26 12.37
C ILE A 12 1.28 1.85 10.90
N SER A 13 2.23 0.98 10.59
CA SER A 13 2.42 0.48 9.22
C SER A 13 1.18 -0.27 8.72
N ARG A 14 0.58 -1.13 9.54
CA ARG A 14 -0.65 -1.86 9.19
C ARG A 14 -1.81 -0.89 8.94
N HIS A 15 -2.08 0.04 9.86
CA HIS A 15 -3.20 0.97 9.71
C HIS A 15 -3.01 1.94 8.55
N THR A 16 -1.79 2.37 8.29
CA THR A 16 -1.48 3.18 7.10
C THR A 16 -1.79 2.41 5.82
N ARG A 17 -1.47 1.11 5.79
CA ARG A 17 -1.80 0.25 4.64
C ARG A 17 -3.30 0.11 4.43
N GLU A 18 -4.05 -0.16 5.51
CA GLU A 18 -5.52 -0.24 5.48
C GLU A 18 -6.16 1.06 4.98
N LEU A 19 -5.70 2.21 5.49
CA LEU A 19 -6.22 3.53 5.09
C LEU A 19 -5.97 3.86 3.62
N LEU A 20 -4.81 3.44 3.10
CA LEU A 20 -4.45 3.66 1.70
C LEU A 20 -4.96 2.56 0.75
N GLY A 21 -5.57 1.50 1.29
CA GLY A 21 -6.02 0.34 0.51
C GLY A 21 -4.88 -0.41 -0.17
N ILE A 22 -3.68 -0.42 0.44
CA ILE A 22 -2.50 -1.09 -0.09
C ILE A 22 -2.27 -2.43 0.59
N GLU A 23 -1.82 -3.40 -0.20
CA GLU A 23 -1.57 -4.76 0.29
C GLU A 23 -0.26 -4.82 1.09
N GLU A 24 -0.17 -5.80 2.00
CA GLU A 24 1.12 -6.13 2.60
C GLU A 24 2.05 -6.74 1.54
N PRO A 25 3.29 -6.25 1.39
CA PRO A 25 4.26 -6.88 0.50
C PRO A 25 4.50 -8.33 0.94
N LEU A 26 4.06 -9.30 0.14
CA LEU A 26 4.31 -10.71 0.42
C LEU A 26 5.80 -11.01 0.17
N PHE A 27 6.52 -11.41 1.21
CA PHE A 27 7.92 -11.88 1.10
C PHE A 27 8.09 -13.13 0.22
N ARG A 28 6.98 -13.76 -0.22
CA ARG A 28 6.94 -14.92 -1.12
C ARG A 28 6.59 -14.57 -2.57
N ARG A 29 6.52 -13.28 -2.91
CA ARG A 29 6.16 -12.82 -4.26
C ARG A 29 7.25 -13.22 -5.27
N THR A 30 6.82 -13.71 -6.44
CA THR A 30 7.73 -14.16 -7.50
C THR A 30 8.41 -12.97 -8.17
N ILE A 31 9.67 -13.13 -8.61
CA ILE A 31 10.45 -12.10 -9.34
C ILE A 31 9.83 -11.67 -10.67
N THR A 32 8.89 -12.46 -11.21
CA THR A 32 8.15 -12.14 -12.44
C THR A 32 7.03 -11.14 -12.21
N LEU A 33 6.60 -10.96 -10.95
CA LEU A 33 5.59 -9.99 -10.57
C LEU A 33 6.29 -8.72 -10.08
N PRO A 34 5.65 -7.54 -10.23
CA PRO A 34 6.15 -6.32 -9.59
C PRO A 34 6.31 -6.54 -8.08
N TYR A 35 7.35 -5.99 -7.46
CA TYR A 35 7.69 -6.27 -6.05
C TYR A 35 6.69 -5.68 -5.04
N ARG A 36 5.82 -4.77 -5.48
CA ARG A 36 4.72 -4.16 -4.71
C ARG A 36 3.46 -4.05 -5.55
N ASP A 37 2.38 -3.65 -4.90
CA ASP A 37 1.12 -3.25 -5.51
C ASP A 37 1.28 -1.96 -6.34
N ASN A 38 0.37 -1.73 -7.28
CA ASN A 38 0.44 -0.56 -8.16
C ASN A 38 0.41 0.76 -7.40
N ILE A 39 -0.34 0.82 -6.29
CA ILE A 39 -0.43 2.02 -5.44
C ILE A 39 0.89 2.22 -4.69
N GLY A 40 1.45 1.18 -4.09
CA GLY A 40 2.78 1.23 -3.47
C GLY A 40 3.87 1.72 -4.42
N LEU A 41 3.91 1.19 -5.65
CA LEU A 41 4.87 1.63 -6.68
C LEU A 41 4.68 3.10 -7.08
N PHE A 42 3.43 3.54 -7.21
CA PHE A 42 3.11 4.95 -7.49
C PHE A 42 3.54 5.87 -6.34
N LEU A 43 3.29 5.48 -5.08
CA LEU A 43 3.64 6.28 -3.91
C LEU A 43 5.16 6.40 -3.74
N GLU A 44 5.94 5.37 -4.10
CA GLU A 44 7.40 5.47 -4.13
C GLU A 44 7.88 6.58 -5.07
N GLN A 45 7.32 6.63 -6.28
CA GLN A 45 7.67 7.66 -7.25
C GLN A 45 7.14 9.05 -6.85
N LYS A 46 5.95 9.10 -6.26
CA LYS A 46 5.31 10.35 -5.81
C LYS A 46 5.88 10.90 -4.50
N GLY A 47 6.61 10.08 -3.73
CA GLY A 47 7.27 10.51 -2.49
C GLY A 47 8.47 11.43 -2.72
N HIS A 48 8.96 11.55 -3.96
CA HIS A 48 10.00 12.51 -4.32
C HIS A 48 9.44 13.93 -4.47
N THR A 49 10.24 14.94 -4.15
CA THR A 49 9.85 16.35 -4.34
C THR A 49 10.12 16.81 -5.78
N GLY A 50 9.21 17.60 -6.34
CA GLY A 50 9.43 18.34 -7.59
C GLY A 50 8.23 18.28 -8.53
N VAL A 51 8.24 19.18 -9.53
CA VAL A 51 7.12 19.43 -10.45
C VAL A 51 6.60 18.14 -11.10
N LYS A 52 7.50 17.21 -11.45
CA LYS A 52 7.13 15.94 -12.08
C LYS A 52 6.34 15.03 -11.12
N SER A 53 6.78 14.91 -9.88
CA SER A 53 6.10 14.11 -8.85
C SER A 53 4.77 14.74 -8.45
N ASP A 54 4.72 16.07 -8.38
CA ASP A 54 3.50 16.82 -8.05
C ASP A 54 2.42 16.65 -9.12
N SER A 55 2.83 16.61 -10.40
CA SER A 55 1.91 16.38 -11.53
C SER A 55 1.52 14.92 -11.75
N LEU A 56 2.24 13.95 -11.14
CA LEU A 56 2.08 12.54 -11.45
C LEU A 56 0.74 12.01 -10.94
N THR A 57 -0.09 11.50 -11.86
CA THR A 57 -1.35 10.82 -11.54
C THR A 57 -1.19 9.30 -11.54
N LEU A 58 -2.03 8.61 -10.75
CA LEU A 58 -2.00 7.13 -10.67
C LEU A 58 -2.33 6.49 -12.02
N SER A 59 -3.28 7.05 -12.78
CA SER A 59 -3.68 6.53 -14.09
C SER A 59 -2.55 6.60 -15.12
N GLU A 60 -1.86 7.74 -15.20
CA GLU A 60 -0.72 7.92 -16.10
C GLU A 60 0.43 6.99 -15.72
N PHE A 61 0.67 6.83 -14.41
CA PHE A 61 1.68 5.91 -13.90
C PHE A 61 1.40 4.45 -14.34
N VAL A 62 0.19 3.96 -14.10
CA VAL A 62 -0.20 2.58 -14.46
C VAL A 62 -0.12 2.36 -15.97
N GLN A 63 -0.53 3.35 -16.77
CA GLN A 63 -0.44 3.27 -18.22
C GLN A 63 1.01 3.24 -18.71
N ALA A 64 1.85 4.14 -18.21
CA ALA A 64 3.26 4.24 -18.60
C ALA A 64 4.09 3.02 -18.17
N ALA A 65 3.80 2.46 -17.00
CA ALA A 65 4.48 1.29 -16.46
C ALA A 65 3.95 -0.06 -16.99
N GLY A 66 2.86 -0.05 -17.78
CA GLY A 66 2.24 -1.28 -18.28
C GLY A 66 1.65 -2.16 -17.17
N LEU A 67 1.24 -1.57 -16.04
CA LEU A 67 0.79 -2.30 -14.85
C LEU A 67 -0.71 -2.62 -14.84
N GLN A 68 -1.36 -2.54 -15.99
CA GLN A 68 -2.82 -2.67 -16.12
C GLN A 68 -3.32 -4.04 -15.64
N ASP A 69 -2.57 -5.09 -15.95
CA ASP A 69 -2.90 -6.48 -15.57
C ASP A 69 -2.72 -6.76 -14.07
N TYR A 70 -2.01 -5.88 -13.36
CA TYR A 70 -1.70 -6.01 -11.93
C TYR A 70 -2.48 -5.02 -11.06
N ALA A 71 -3.49 -4.34 -11.64
CA ALA A 71 -4.33 -3.42 -10.89
C ALA A 71 -4.99 -4.13 -9.70
N PRO A 72 -4.96 -3.52 -8.49
CA PRO A 72 -5.64 -4.11 -7.35
C PRO A 72 -7.11 -4.24 -7.68
N LYS A 73 -7.64 -5.46 -7.54
CA LYS A 73 -9.08 -5.70 -7.62
C LYS A 73 -9.67 -5.02 -6.41
N VAL A 74 -10.26 -3.84 -6.60
CA VAL A 74 -11.01 -3.13 -5.54
C VAL A 74 -12.15 -4.06 -5.12
N THR A 75 -11.88 -4.88 -4.11
CA THR A 75 -12.92 -5.61 -3.41
C THR A 75 -13.48 -4.58 -2.44
N ALA A 76 -14.75 -4.22 -2.62
CA ALA A 76 -15.45 -3.30 -1.73
C ALA A 76 -15.15 -3.65 -0.27
N PRO A 77 -15.05 -2.67 0.64
CA PRO A 77 -14.70 -2.98 2.02
C PRO A 77 -15.78 -3.89 2.60
N GLU A 78 -15.44 -5.17 2.77
CA GLU A 78 -16.21 -6.02 3.67
C GLU A 78 -16.10 -5.38 5.05
N LYS A 79 -17.25 -5.03 5.62
CA LYS A 79 -17.37 -4.58 7.00
C LYS A 79 -16.75 -5.65 7.87
N ASN A 80 -15.51 -5.45 8.31
CA ASN A 80 -14.90 -6.34 9.29
C ASN A 80 -15.58 -6.07 10.64
N GLU A 81 -16.55 -6.94 10.91
CA GLU A 81 -17.24 -7.12 12.17
C GLU A 81 -16.23 -7.34 13.30
N ALA A 82 -16.63 -6.85 14.47
CA ALA A 82 -15.92 -6.89 15.74
C ALA A 82 -15.28 -8.25 16.04
N LEU A 83 -13.95 -8.30 16.08
CA LEU A 83 -13.24 -9.33 16.81
C LEU A 83 -12.94 -8.82 18.21
N TYR A 84 -13.81 -9.26 19.13
CA TYR A 84 -13.67 -9.20 20.57
C TYR A 84 -12.33 -9.80 21.01
N TYR A 85 -11.50 -9.03 21.70
CA TYR A 85 -10.56 -9.59 22.65
C TYR A 85 -11.26 -9.67 24.01
N THR A 86 -11.60 -10.90 24.40
CA THR A 86 -11.94 -11.23 25.78
C THR A 86 -10.64 -11.66 26.43
N GLU A 87 -10.16 -10.92 27.43
CA GLU A 87 -9.04 -11.36 28.27
C GLU A 87 -9.58 -11.99 29.57
N PRO A 88 -8.94 -13.05 30.09
CA PRO A 88 -9.33 -13.72 31.34
C PRO A 88 -8.96 -12.94 32.61
#